data_AF-A0A397SAJ2-F1
#
_entry.id   AF-A0A397SAJ2-F1
#
_cell.length_a   1.000
_cell.length_b   1.000
_cell.length_c   1.000
_cell.angle_alpha   90.00
_cell.angle_beta   90.00
_cell.angle_gamma   90.00
#
_symmetry.space_group_name_H-M   'P 1'
#
loop_
_entity.id
_entity.type
_entity.pdbx_description
1 polymer ?
#
loop_
_entity_poly.entity_id
_entity_poly.type
_entity_poly.pdbx_seq_one_letter_code
_entity_poly.pdbx_strand_id
1 'polypeptide(L)'
;MEDLAKGSTYTQVPWQTHCPNAMLQELYWENCRLNKDSRYLKSYNVGDRKAKGVSCFVLLEVLHNVPNERLNKREISCYFLPEGTCLSEGLALIYTYKMKLRFPSGEQTGFHFVIAPTIRMTKENCEQLIRGLNWQICTIKASAEMIELVSRDDDLDGIEDFRMNEVYWLMEIWHEQTTCTMDQLHANDIHTWIVLDKPSFQDLIMHEPRAYIVFSALAYLNARTPTSHVTELTYLGNILGELEDNFGWKSSDMYVISTK
;
A
#
# COMPACT_ATOMS: atom_id res chain seq x y z
N MET A 1 -18.69 4.38 13.27
CA MET A 1 -17.96 3.14 12.94
C MET A 1 -16.83 3.03 13.94
N GLU A 2 -16.71 1.91 14.66
CA GLU A 2 -15.70 1.74 15.71
C GLU A 2 -14.27 1.75 15.14
N ASP A 3 -13.32 2.33 15.87
CA ASP A 3 -11.90 2.26 15.50
C ASP A 3 -11.41 0.81 15.67
N LEU A 4 -10.95 0.20 14.57
CA LEU A 4 -10.42 -1.16 14.60
C LEU A 4 -9.07 -1.21 15.31
N ALA A 5 -8.88 -2.24 16.14
CA ALA A 5 -7.59 -2.49 16.77
C ALA A 5 -6.60 -3.04 15.74
N LYS A 6 -5.41 -2.43 15.62
CA LYS A 6 -4.33 -2.91 14.76
C LYS A 6 -4.01 -4.38 15.05
N GLY A 7 -3.98 -5.21 14.01
CA GLY A 7 -3.79 -6.66 14.11
C GLY A 7 -5.10 -7.46 14.23
N SER A 8 -6.27 -6.82 14.32
CA SER A 8 -7.56 -7.53 14.23
C SER A 8 -7.59 -8.43 13.01
N THR A 9 -7.87 -9.71 13.24
CA THR A 9 -7.70 -10.80 12.27
C THR A 9 -9.04 -11.45 11.98
N TYR A 10 -9.33 -11.70 10.71
CA TYR A 10 -10.59 -12.25 10.25
C TYR A 10 -10.36 -13.39 9.27
N THR A 11 -11.02 -14.53 9.49
CA THR A 11 -11.07 -15.67 8.56
C THR A 11 -12.25 -15.59 7.59
N GLN A 12 -13.17 -14.65 7.84
CA GLN A 12 -14.29 -14.32 6.98
C GLN A 12 -14.30 -12.80 6.79
N VAL A 13 -14.55 -12.34 5.57
CA VAL A 13 -14.50 -10.93 5.19
C VAL A 13 -15.62 -10.16 5.93
N PRO A 14 -15.29 -9.22 6.83
CA PRO A 14 -16.28 -8.52 7.66
C PRO A 14 -16.99 -7.37 6.93
N TRP A 15 -16.40 -6.86 5.85
CA TRP A 15 -16.96 -5.79 5.01
C TRP A 15 -16.52 -6.00 3.57
N GLN A 16 -17.26 -5.46 2.60
CA GLN A 16 -16.85 -5.49 1.20
C GLN A 16 -15.41 -4.97 1.03
N THR A 17 -14.50 -5.88 0.69
CA THR A 17 -13.06 -5.63 0.72
C THR A 17 -12.51 -5.59 -0.69
N HIS A 18 -11.96 -4.45 -1.09
CA HIS A 18 -11.47 -4.19 -2.43
C HIS A 18 -9.98 -4.52 -2.56
N CYS A 19 -9.62 -5.08 -3.71
CA CYS A 19 -8.24 -5.36 -4.09
C CYS A 19 -8.07 -5.10 -5.60
N PRO A 20 -7.44 -3.99 -5.98
CA PRO A 20 -7.01 -3.72 -7.35
C PRO A 20 -6.13 -4.85 -7.85
N ASN A 21 -6.36 -5.30 -9.09
CA ASN A 21 -5.57 -6.32 -9.75
C ASN A 21 -5.49 -7.66 -8.99
N ALA A 22 -6.44 -8.01 -8.11
CA ALA A 22 -6.40 -9.25 -7.32
C ALA A 22 -6.10 -10.54 -8.13
N MET A 23 -6.58 -10.58 -9.38
CA MET A 23 -6.38 -11.72 -10.29
C MET A 23 -5.01 -11.72 -11.00
N LEU A 24 -4.39 -10.56 -11.13
CA LEU A 24 -3.09 -10.35 -11.78
C LEU A 24 -1.97 -10.07 -10.77
N GLN A 25 -2.31 -9.93 -9.49
CA GLN A 25 -1.36 -9.67 -8.44
C GLN A 25 -0.44 -10.89 -8.32
N GLU A 26 0.80 -10.68 -8.74
CA GLU A 26 1.91 -11.42 -8.18
C GLU A 26 2.06 -10.93 -6.74
N LEU A 27 2.33 -11.85 -5.82
CA LEU A 27 2.82 -11.46 -4.49
C LEU A 27 4.18 -10.81 -4.74
N TYR A 28 4.21 -9.48 -4.89
CA TYR A 28 5.47 -8.75 -4.83
C TYR A 28 6.19 -9.18 -3.56
N TRP A 29 7.49 -9.46 -3.65
CA TRP A 29 8.26 -9.86 -2.46
C TRP A 29 8.19 -8.80 -1.36
N GLU A 30 7.96 -7.55 -1.75
CA GLU A 30 7.66 -6.43 -0.87
C GLU A 30 6.40 -6.64 -0.04
N ASN A 31 5.43 -7.41 -0.51
CA ASN A 31 4.19 -7.71 0.22
C ASN A 31 4.34 -8.91 1.16
N CYS A 32 5.40 -9.71 1.07
CA CYS A 32 5.51 -10.99 1.80
C CYS A 32 6.93 -11.26 2.29
N ARG A 33 7.13 -11.35 3.62
CA ARG A 33 8.43 -11.76 4.17
C ARG A 33 8.63 -13.27 4.03
N LEU A 34 9.81 -13.66 3.54
CA LEU A 34 10.26 -15.05 3.59
C LEU A 34 10.67 -15.44 5.02
N ASN A 35 10.50 -16.72 5.33
CA ASN A 35 11.11 -17.32 6.50
C ASN A 35 12.62 -17.53 6.29
N LYS A 36 13.34 -17.95 7.32
CA LYS A 36 14.81 -18.16 7.25
C LYS A 36 15.26 -19.15 6.17
N ASP A 37 14.37 -20.03 5.72
CA ASP A 37 14.67 -21.04 4.70
C ASP A 37 14.54 -20.49 3.27
N SER A 38 14.14 -19.23 3.10
CA SER A 38 13.88 -18.51 1.84
C SER A 38 12.94 -19.21 0.85
N ARG A 39 12.31 -20.32 1.27
CA ARG A 39 11.40 -21.15 0.48
C ARG A 39 9.94 -21.01 0.89
N TYR A 40 9.69 -20.51 2.10
CA TYR A 40 8.35 -20.38 2.65
C TYR A 40 8.10 -18.97 3.11
N LEU A 41 6.86 -18.53 3.01
CA LEU A 41 6.41 -17.28 3.58
C LEU A 41 6.45 -17.37 5.12
N LYS A 42 6.76 -16.24 5.75
CA LYS A 42 6.55 -16.04 7.18
C LYS A 42 5.04 -16.10 7.42
N SER A 43 4.62 -17.02 8.28
CA SER A 43 3.24 -17.09 8.76
C SER A 43 3.03 -16.14 9.93
N TYR A 44 1.83 -15.58 10.02
CA TYR A 44 1.46 -14.62 11.06
C TYR A 44 0.41 -15.22 12.00
N ASN A 45 0.55 -14.94 13.28
CA ASN A 45 -0.44 -15.32 14.28
C ASN A 45 -1.60 -14.33 14.30
N VAL A 46 -2.75 -14.77 14.84
CA VAL A 46 -3.86 -13.87 15.16
C VAL A 46 -3.37 -12.73 16.03
N GLY A 47 -3.68 -11.49 15.64
CA GLY A 47 -3.25 -10.30 16.37
C GLY A 47 -1.87 -9.76 15.98
N ASP A 48 -1.18 -10.35 15.00
CA ASP A 48 0.15 -9.86 14.58
C ASP A 48 0.04 -8.48 13.92
N ARG A 49 0.57 -7.48 14.62
CA ARG A 49 0.56 -6.07 14.20
C ARG A 49 1.54 -5.77 13.06
N LYS A 50 2.40 -6.72 12.71
CA LYS A 50 3.44 -6.60 11.67
C LYS A 50 3.18 -7.54 10.49
N ALA A 51 1.94 -8.01 10.35
CA ALA A 51 1.53 -8.81 9.21
C ALA A 51 1.82 -8.08 7.89
N LYS A 52 2.30 -8.85 6.91
CA LYS A 52 2.54 -8.43 5.53
C LYS A 52 1.85 -9.45 4.63
N GLY A 53 1.15 -8.96 3.62
CA GLY A 53 0.46 -9.79 2.64
C GLY A 53 -0.09 -8.93 1.51
N VAL A 54 -1.05 -9.47 0.77
CA VAL A 54 -1.74 -8.71 -0.28
C VAL A 54 -2.56 -7.59 0.34
N SER A 55 -2.22 -6.34 -0.01
CA SER A 55 -2.95 -5.16 0.43
C SER A 55 -4.37 -5.15 -0.11
N CYS A 56 -5.33 -4.85 0.76
CA CYS A 56 -6.74 -4.68 0.44
C CYS A 56 -7.31 -3.50 1.24
N PHE A 57 -8.45 -2.97 0.82
CA PHE A 57 -9.06 -1.84 1.52
C PHE A 57 -10.58 -1.90 1.57
N VAL A 58 -11.14 -1.23 2.58
CA VAL A 58 -12.58 -0.98 2.73
C VAL A 58 -12.75 0.54 2.81
N LEU A 59 -13.47 1.14 1.86
CA LEU A 59 -13.79 2.57 1.92
C LEU A 59 -14.93 2.80 2.92
N LEU A 60 -14.81 3.83 3.76
CA LEU A 60 -15.80 4.11 4.80
C LEU A 60 -16.90 5.06 4.32
N GLU A 61 -16.60 5.89 3.33
CA GLU A 61 -17.54 6.79 2.68
C GLU A 61 -18.07 6.22 1.35
N VAL A 62 -19.23 6.72 0.92
CA VAL A 62 -19.80 6.38 -0.39
C VAL A 62 -18.97 7.07 -1.47
N LEU A 63 -18.42 6.30 -2.41
CA LEU A 63 -17.68 6.82 -3.56
C LEU A 63 -18.52 7.84 -4.33
N HIS A 64 -18.03 9.07 -4.40
CA HIS A 64 -18.52 10.06 -5.34
C HIS A 64 -18.07 9.65 -6.75
N ASN A 65 -18.94 8.97 -7.51
CA ASN A 65 -18.69 8.72 -8.92
C ASN A 65 -18.80 10.04 -9.70
N VAL A 66 -17.69 10.76 -9.87
CA VAL A 66 -17.60 11.91 -10.77
C VAL A 66 -17.04 11.43 -12.12
N PRO A 67 -17.85 11.42 -13.20
CA PRO A 67 -17.35 11.00 -14.51
C PRO A 67 -16.21 11.91 -14.97
N ASN A 68 -15.01 11.34 -15.21
CA ASN A 68 -13.90 12.07 -15.84
C ASN A 68 -13.72 11.59 -17.30
N GLU A 69 -13.91 12.50 -18.26
CA GLU A 69 -13.82 12.23 -19.70
C GLU A 69 -12.39 11.86 -20.16
N ARG A 70 -11.34 12.23 -19.42
CA ARG A 70 -9.95 11.93 -19.78
C ARG A 70 -9.59 10.45 -19.67
N LEU A 71 -10.45 9.63 -19.04
CA LEU A 71 -10.06 8.36 -18.43
C LEU A 71 -10.73 7.12 -19.04
N ASN A 72 -11.43 7.31 -20.17
CA ASN A 72 -12.03 6.25 -21.00
C ASN A 72 -11.01 5.27 -21.64
N LYS A 73 -9.72 5.28 -21.24
CA LYS A 73 -8.64 4.53 -21.93
C LYS A 73 -7.86 3.53 -21.09
N ARG A 74 -8.05 3.43 -19.77
CA ARG A 74 -7.42 2.39 -18.92
C ARG A 74 -8.49 1.55 -18.23
N GLU A 75 -8.75 0.35 -18.74
CA GLU A 75 -9.49 -0.69 -18.03
C GLU A 75 -8.59 -1.28 -16.93
N ILE A 76 -8.70 -0.77 -15.71
CA ILE A 76 -8.10 -1.43 -14.54
C ILE A 76 -9.15 -2.39 -13.99
N SER A 77 -8.81 -3.67 -13.90
CA SER A 77 -9.70 -4.67 -13.31
C SER A 77 -9.64 -4.54 -11.78
N CYS A 78 -10.56 -3.76 -11.22
CA CYS A 78 -10.77 -3.71 -9.77
C CYS A 78 -11.62 -4.91 -9.35
N TYR A 79 -11.25 -5.59 -8.26
CA TYR A 79 -11.98 -6.72 -7.70
C TYR A 79 -12.36 -6.46 -6.25
N PHE A 80 -13.38 -7.14 -5.75
CA PHE A 80 -13.74 -7.13 -4.34
C PHE A 80 -14.17 -8.51 -3.84
N LEU A 81 -13.99 -8.75 -2.54
CA LEU A 81 -14.59 -9.86 -1.81
C LEU A 81 -15.87 -9.37 -1.13
N PRO A 82 -17.02 -10.01 -1.38
CA PRO A 82 -18.26 -9.72 -0.65
C PRO A 82 -18.10 -9.94 0.85
N GLU A 83 -18.85 -9.16 1.64
CA GLU A 83 -19.03 -9.44 3.07
C GLU A 83 -19.51 -10.89 3.27
N GLY A 84 -18.97 -11.55 4.28
CA GLY A 84 -19.24 -12.96 4.56
C GLY A 84 -18.44 -13.95 3.71
N THR A 85 -17.55 -13.50 2.82
CA THR A 85 -16.69 -14.43 2.08
C THR A 85 -15.70 -15.12 3.02
N CYS A 86 -15.71 -16.45 3.06
CA CYS A 86 -14.71 -17.22 3.80
C CYS A 86 -13.36 -17.17 3.06
N LEU A 87 -12.28 -16.89 3.80
CA LEU A 87 -10.93 -17.03 3.28
C LEU A 87 -10.52 -18.50 3.32
N SER A 88 -9.71 -18.91 2.33
CA SER A 88 -9.13 -20.25 2.28
C SER A 88 -8.36 -20.57 3.56
N GLU A 89 -8.36 -21.83 3.97
CA GLU A 89 -7.60 -22.29 5.13
C GLU A 89 -6.13 -21.87 5.02
N GLY A 90 -5.59 -21.32 6.11
CA GLY A 90 -4.22 -20.81 6.13
C GLY A 90 -4.06 -19.36 5.65
N LEU A 91 -5.13 -18.66 5.29
CA LEU A 91 -5.15 -17.22 5.04
C LEU A 91 -5.98 -16.49 6.10
N ALA A 92 -5.62 -15.24 6.38
CA ALA A 92 -6.47 -14.32 7.13
C ALA A 92 -6.37 -12.89 6.60
N LEU A 93 -7.45 -12.13 6.76
CA LEU A 93 -7.49 -10.69 6.55
C LEU A 93 -7.11 -10.01 7.86
N ILE A 94 -6.04 -9.21 7.84
CA ILE A 94 -5.49 -8.57 9.04
C ILE A 94 -5.55 -7.06 8.87
N TYR A 95 -6.24 -6.39 9.79
CA TYR A 95 -6.32 -4.93 9.81
C TYR A 95 -4.97 -4.33 10.20
N THR A 96 -4.56 -3.29 9.47
CA THR A 96 -3.26 -2.66 9.66
C THR A 96 -3.38 -1.22 10.15
N TYR A 97 -4.09 -0.35 9.44
CA TYR A 97 -4.27 1.06 9.78
C TYR A 97 -5.43 1.68 9.01
N LYS A 98 -5.82 2.89 9.40
CA LYS A 98 -6.84 3.70 8.72
C LYS A 98 -6.16 4.61 7.70
N MET A 99 -6.49 4.44 6.43
CA MET A 99 -6.05 5.26 5.31
C MET A 99 -6.77 6.60 5.28
N LYS A 100 -6.12 7.61 4.71
CA LYS A 100 -6.69 8.93 4.39
C LYS A 100 -6.50 9.19 2.91
N LEU A 101 -7.56 9.49 2.18
CA LEU A 101 -7.52 9.65 0.72
C LEU A 101 -8.14 11.00 0.33
N ARG A 102 -7.64 11.66 -0.72
CA ARG A 102 -8.26 12.90 -1.26
C ARG A 102 -8.98 12.71 -2.61
N PHE A 103 -9.23 11.46 -3.03
CA PHE A 103 -9.75 11.15 -4.37
C PHE A 103 -11.25 11.42 -4.57
N PRO A 104 -11.68 11.80 -5.79
CA PRO A 104 -11.03 12.76 -6.71
C PRO A 104 -11.19 14.20 -6.23
N SER A 105 -12.07 14.43 -5.24
CA SER A 105 -12.43 15.74 -4.72
C SER A 105 -13.11 15.56 -3.36
N GLY A 106 -12.33 15.24 -2.35
CA GLY A 106 -12.82 15.15 -0.97
C GLY A 106 -11.96 14.26 -0.10
N GLU A 107 -11.84 14.64 1.17
CA GLU A 107 -11.21 13.81 2.19
C GLU A 107 -12.10 12.60 2.47
N GLN A 108 -11.53 11.41 2.29
CA GLN A 108 -12.12 10.11 2.54
C GLN A 108 -11.22 9.31 3.44
N THR A 109 -11.79 8.31 4.09
CA THR A 109 -11.07 7.37 4.94
C THR A 109 -11.37 5.94 4.55
N GLY A 110 -10.37 5.09 4.71
CA GLY A 110 -10.49 3.67 4.41
C GLY A 110 -9.84 2.84 5.50
N PHE A 111 -10.24 1.59 5.67
CA PHE A 111 -9.46 0.63 6.43
C PHE A 111 -8.52 -0.12 5.50
N HIS A 112 -7.23 -0.12 5.80
CA HIS A 112 -6.24 -0.93 5.11
C HIS A 112 -6.10 -2.29 5.80
N PHE A 113 -6.15 -3.35 5.01
CA PHE A 113 -5.94 -4.72 5.43
C PHE A 113 -4.84 -5.37 4.59
N VAL A 114 -4.32 -6.48 5.10
CA VAL A 114 -3.53 -7.42 4.31
C VAL A 114 -4.14 -8.81 4.37
N ILE A 115 -4.21 -9.52 3.23
CA ILE A 115 -4.45 -10.96 3.19
C ILE A 115 -3.09 -11.64 3.34
N ALA A 116 -2.88 -12.29 4.49
CA ALA A 116 -1.58 -12.85 4.87
C ALA A 116 -1.70 -14.34 5.24
N PRO A 117 -0.62 -15.12 5.03
CA PRO A 117 -0.59 -16.52 5.44
C PRO A 117 -0.53 -16.66 6.96
N THR A 118 -1.39 -17.50 7.51
CA THR A 118 -1.42 -17.87 8.95
C THR A 118 -0.76 -19.23 9.22
N ILE A 119 -0.48 -19.98 8.17
CA ILE A 119 0.30 -21.22 8.22
C ILE A 119 1.49 -21.13 7.26
N ARG A 120 2.49 -21.98 7.48
CA ARG A 120 3.66 -22.08 6.60
C ARG A 120 3.23 -22.54 5.21
N MET A 121 3.47 -21.73 4.18
CA MET A 121 3.21 -22.07 2.77
C MET A 121 4.23 -21.43 1.84
N THR A 122 4.35 -21.93 0.61
CA THR A 122 5.18 -21.32 -0.43
C THR A 122 4.50 -20.07 -1.00
N LYS A 123 5.26 -19.24 -1.72
CA LYS A 123 4.71 -18.05 -2.40
C LYS A 123 3.65 -18.46 -3.41
N GLU A 124 3.94 -19.47 -4.22
CA GLU A 124 3.07 -19.96 -5.29
C GLU A 124 1.75 -20.50 -4.72
N ASN A 125 1.80 -21.25 -3.62
CA ASN A 125 0.59 -21.74 -2.95
C ASN A 125 -0.24 -20.59 -2.41
N CYS A 126 0.40 -19.58 -1.80
CA CYS A 126 -0.29 -18.40 -1.29
C CYS A 126 -0.98 -17.62 -2.42
N GLU A 127 -0.28 -17.37 -3.53
CA GLU A 127 -0.84 -16.72 -4.72
C GLU A 127 -2.03 -17.49 -5.29
N GLN A 128 -1.93 -18.81 -5.40
CA GLN A 128 -3.03 -19.66 -5.87
C GLN A 128 -4.24 -19.59 -4.94
N LEU A 129 -4.03 -19.66 -3.62
CA LEU A 129 -5.11 -19.56 -2.65
C LEU A 129 -5.80 -18.19 -2.70
N ILE A 130 -5.03 -17.11 -2.87
CA ILE A 130 -5.57 -15.74 -2.98
C ILE A 130 -6.33 -15.57 -4.30
N ARG A 131 -5.78 -15.98 -5.44
CA ARG A 131 -6.46 -15.91 -6.75
C ARG A 131 -7.73 -16.77 -6.80
N GLY A 132 -7.76 -17.86 -6.03
CA GLY A 132 -8.90 -18.76 -5.91
C GLY A 132 -10.02 -18.28 -4.98
N LEU A 133 -9.86 -17.12 -4.30
CA LEU A 133 -10.95 -16.54 -3.52
C LEU A 133 -12.11 -16.10 -4.43
N ASN A 134 -13.30 -15.96 -3.86
CA ASN A 134 -14.53 -15.59 -4.59
C ASN A 134 -14.57 -14.10 -5.00
N TRP A 135 -13.57 -13.66 -5.75
CA TRP A 135 -13.45 -12.29 -6.25
C TRP A 135 -14.60 -11.95 -7.20
N GLN A 136 -15.25 -10.84 -6.93
CA GLN A 136 -16.24 -10.22 -7.81
C GLN A 136 -15.61 -9.03 -8.52
N ILE A 137 -16.03 -8.81 -9.77
CA ILE A 137 -15.58 -7.64 -10.54
C ILE A 137 -16.25 -6.40 -9.95
N CYS A 138 -15.44 -5.39 -9.66
CA CYS A 138 -15.92 -4.11 -9.19
C CYS A 138 -16.44 -3.30 -10.37
N THR A 139 -17.69 -2.83 -10.29
CA THR A 139 -18.27 -1.88 -11.25
C THR A 139 -17.94 -0.42 -10.92
N ILE A 140 -17.37 -0.16 -9.74
CA ILE A 140 -16.88 1.16 -9.38
C ILE A 140 -15.75 1.48 -10.33
N LYS A 141 -15.90 2.57 -11.10
CA LYS A 141 -14.85 3.19 -11.91
C LYS A 141 -13.77 3.83 -11.03
N ALA A 142 -13.31 3.10 -10.01
CA ALA A 142 -12.23 3.50 -9.12
C ALA A 142 -10.93 3.73 -9.91
N SER A 143 -10.85 3.19 -11.13
CA SER A 143 -9.75 3.36 -12.08
C SER A 143 -9.68 4.74 -12.73
N ALA A 144 -10.80 5.46 -12.82
CA ALA A 144 -10.82 6.77 -13.44
C ALA A 144 -10.22 7.78 -12.45
N GLU A 145 -10.81 7.95 -11.28
CA GLU A 145 -10.45 9.05 -10.38
C GLU A 145 -9.08 8.94 -9.69
N MET A 146 -8.44 7.77 -9.70
CA MET A 146 -7.12 7.57 -9.07
C MET A 146 -5.94 8.17 -9.84
N ILE A 147 -6.19 8.82 -10.98
CA ILE A 147 -5.15 9.11 -11.98
C ILE A 147 -4.32 10.36 -11.68
N GLU A 148 -4.84 11.33 -10.94
CA GLU A 148 -4.06 12.51 -10.53
C GLU A 148 -4.12 12.65 -9.01
N LEU A 149 -2.96 12.80 -8.37
CA LEU A 149 -2.88 13.21 -6.97
C LEU A 149 -3.36 14.66 -6.87
N VAL A 150 -4.19 14.94 -5.86
CA VAL A 150 -4.55 16.33 -5.53
C VAL A 150 -3.36 16.93 -4.80
N SER A 151 -2.72 17.94 -5.41
CA SER A 151 -1.63 18.74 -4.86
C SER A 151 -2.02 20.22 -4.88
N ARG A 152 -1.79 20.94 -3.79
CA ARG A 152 -2.10 22.38 -3.64
C ARG A 152 -0.89 23.16 -3.16
N ASP A 153 -0.84 24.45 -3.49
CA ASP A 153 0.27 25.33 -3.12
C ASP A 153 0.50 25.43 -1.59
N ASP A 154 -0.56 25.25 -0.80
CA ASP A 154 -0.55 25.33 0.67
C ASP A 154 -0.44 23.95 1.38
N ASP A 155 -0.28 22.86 0.63
CA ASP A 155 -0.30 21.49 1.19
C ASP A 155 0.84 21.24 2.19
N LEU A 156 1.97 21.96 2.06
CA LEU A 156 3.14 21.83 2.94
C LEU A 156 3.20 22.86 4.06
N ASP A 157 2.25 23.81 4.12
CA ASP A 157 2.21 24.82 5.16
C ASP A 157 2.10 24.16 6.54
N GLY A 158 2.96 24.56 7.48
CA GLY A 158 2.99 24.04 8.84
C GLY A 158 3.72 22.70 9.03
N ILE A 159 4.34 22.13 7.98
CA ILE A 159 5.24 20.98 8.16
C ILE A 159 6.61 21.47 8.60
N GLU A 160 7.00 21.13 9.84
CA GLU A 160 8.27 21.56 10.43
C GLU A 160 9.46 20.67 10.01
N ASP A 161 9.21 19.37 9.79
CA ASP A 161 10.26 18.41 9.43
C ASP A 161 10.45 18.38 7.91
N PHE A 162 11.57 18.97 7.45
CA PHE A 162 11.90 19.03 6.02
C PHE A 162 11.91 17.65 5.33
N ARG A 163 12.24 16.58 6.04
CA ARG A 163 12.20 15.21 5.46
C ARG A 163 10.79 14.83 5.04
N MET A 164 9.77 15.31 5.74
CA MET A 164 8.38 15.02 5.38
C MET A 164 7.92 15.82 4.15
N ASN A 165 8.50 17.00 3.90
CA ASN A 165 8.32 17.70 2.62
C ASN A 165 8.92 16.89 1.46
N GLU A 166 10.11 16.32 1.65
CA GLU A 166 10.74 15.45 0.66
C GLU A 166 9.93 14.16 0.43
N VAL A 167 9.44 13.51 1.50
CA VAL A 167 8.56 12.33 1.36
C VAL A 167 7.31 12.68 0.56
N TYR A 168 6.70 13.84 0.78
CA TYR A 168 5.53 14.29 0.03
C TYR A 168 5.80 14.33 -1.48
N TRP A 169 6.87 15.01 -1.90
CA TRP A 169 7.24 15.10 -3.32
C TRP A 169 7.64 13.74 -3.91
N LEU A 170 8.34 12.91 -3.13
CA LEU A 170 8.72 11.56 -3.57
C LEU A 170 7.50 10.65 -3.78
N MET A 171 6.43 10.81 -2.99
CA MET A 171 5.17 10.08 -3.23
C MET A 171 4.47 10.55 -4.50
N GLU A 172 4.53 11.84 -4.84
CA GLU A 172 4.00 12.36 -6.09
C GLU A 172 4.75 11.76 -7.30
N ILE A 173 6.09 11.79 -7.26
CA ILE A 173 6.92 11.16 -8.30
C ILE A 173 6.64 9.66 -8.41
N TRP A 174 6.52 8.94 -7.28
CA TRP A 174 6.24 7.51 -7.29
C TRP A 174 4.87 7.19 -7.90
N HIS A 175 3.85 7.98 -7.57
CA HIS A 175 2.50 7.82 -8.11
C HIS A 175 2.46 7.95 -9.65
N GLU A 176 3.19 8.93 -10.20
CA GLU A 176 3.28 9.14 -11.64
C GLU A 176 4.02 8.01 -12.37
N GLN A 177 5.05 7.43 -11.73
CA GLN A 177 5.91 6.41 -12.34
C GLN A 177 5.35 4.98 -12.23
N THR A 178 4.61 4.67 -11.16
CA THR A 178 4.10 3.31 -10.96
C THR A 178 2.91 3.01 -11.87
N THR A 179 2.86 1.78 -12.39
CA THR A 179 1.70 1.24 -13.11
C THR A 179 0.79 0.41 -12.22
N CYS A 180 1.19 0.16 -10.97
CA CYS A 180 0.43 -0.60 -9.99
C CYS A 180 -0.59 0.30 -9.30
N THR A 181 -1.88 -0.02 -9.43
CA THR A 181 -2.96 0.77 -8.82
C THR A 181 -2.93 0.78 -7.28
N MET A 182 -2.43 -0.29 -6.65
CA MET A 182 -2.26 -0.31 -5.19
C MET A 182 -1.18 0.68 -4.75
N ASP A 183 -0.07 0.75 -5.48
CA ASP A 183 1.01 1.70 -5.20
C ASP A 183 0.51 3.14 -5.34
N GLN A 184 -0.30 3.43 -6.37
CA GLN A 184 -0.94 4.74 -6.52
C GLN A 184 -1.87 5.08 -5.34
N LEU A 185 -2.62 4.11 -4.84
CA LEU A 185 -3.48 4.28 -3.67
C LEU A 185 -2.66 4.54 -2.40
N HIS A 186 -1.56 3.82 -2.23
CA HIS A 186 -0.61 3.99 -1.13
C HIS A 186 0.10 5.34 -1.15
N ALA A 187 0.52 5.78 -2.33
CA ALA A 187 1.08 7.12 -2.52
C ALA A 187 0.06 8.19 -2.10
N ASN A 188 -1.21 8.05 -2.51
CA ASN A 188 -2.27 8.98 -2.09
C ASN A 188 -2.50 8.95 -0.58
N ASP A 189 -2.48 7.78 0.05
CA ASP A 189 -2.61 7.69 1.51
C ASP A 189 -1.54 8.48 2.25
N ILE A 190 -0.27 8.25 1.89
CA ILE A 190 0.85 8.92 2.56
C ILE A 190 0.82 10.41 2.25
N HIS A 191 0.64 10.79 0.99
CA HIS A 191 0.58 12.17 0.55
C HIS A 191 -0.54 12.93 1.27
N THR A 192 -1.74 12.36 1.34
CA THR A 192 -2.88 12.94 2.06
C THR A 192 -2.62 13.02 3.56
N TRP A 193 -2.07 11.96 4.15
CA TRP A 193 -1.74 11.95 5.57
C TRP A 193 -0.76 13.06 5.94
N ILE A 194 0.25 13.31 5.10
CA ILE A 194 1.21 14.39 5.31
C ILE A 194 0.50 15.75 5.33
N VAL A 195 -0.40 15.99 4.38
CA VAL A 195 -1.13 17.26 4.30
C VAL A 195 -2.07 17.46 5.48
N LEU A 196 -2.83 16.45 5.86
CA LEU A 196 -3.86 16.62 6.87
C LEU A 196 -3.30 16.64 8.29
N ASP A 197 -2.30 15.81 8.55
CA ASP A 197 -1.82 15.58 9.92
C ASP A 197 -0.50 16.29 10.23
N LYS A 198 0.18 16.82 9.20
CA LYS A 198 1.47 17.51 9.31
C LYS A 198 2.48 16.72 10.18
N PRO A 199 2.67 15.42 9.94
CA PRO A 199 3.49 14.56 10.78
C PRO A 199 4.97 14.96 10.71
N SER A 200 5.71 14.63 11.77
CA SER A 200 7.17 14.61 11.74
C SER A 200 7.69 13.29 11.15
N PHE A 201 8.99 13.22 10.83
CA PHE A 201 9.59 11.95 10.44
C PHE A 201 9.54 10.91 11.57
N GLN A 202 9.61 11.35 12.83
CA GLN A 202 9.46 10.45 13.98
C GLN A 202 8.06 9.81 14.01
N ASP A 203 7.02 10.55 13.64
CA ASP A 203 5.65 10.01 13.53
C ASP A 203 5.56 8.94 12.44
N LEU A 204 6.28 9.12 11.32
CA LEU A 204 6.41 8.10 10.28
C LEU A 204 7.08 6.83 10.85
N ILE A 205 8.20 6.96 11.57
CA ILE A 205 8.88 5.82 12.23
C ILE A 205 7.95 5.09 13.21
N MET A 206 7.14 5.83 13.98
CA MET A 206 6.16 5.23 14.87
C MET A 206 5.00 4.55 14.12
N HIS A 207 4.75 4.94 12.87
CA HIS A 207 3.72 4.39 11.99
C HIS A 207 4.29 3.36 10.99
N GLU A 208 4.81 2.24 11.50
CA GLU A 208 5.46 1.17 10.73
C GLU A 208 4.77 0.76 9.40
N PRO A 209 3.42 0.68 9.28
CA PRO A 209 2.78 0.36 8.00
C PRO A 209 3.07 1.40 6.90
N ARG A 210 3.01 2.69 7.22
CA ARG A 210 3.31 3.78 6.29
C ARG A 210 4.81 3.90 6.05
N ALA A 211 5.62 3.78 7.10
CA ALA A 211 7.08 3.74 6.95
C ALA A 211 7.52 2.65 5.98
N TYR A 212 6.90 1.48 6.02
CA TYR A 212 7.21 0.39 5.11
C TYR A 212 6.81 0.69 3.66
N ILE A 213 5.65 1.31 3.45
CA ILE A 213 5.21 1.72 2.11
C ILE A 213 6.16 2.80 1.56
N VAL A 214 6.52 3.81 2.36
CA VAL A 214 7.53 4.81 1.99
C VAL A 214 8.85 4.13 1.66
N PHE A 215 9.32 3.20 2.50
CA PHE A 215 10.54 2.44 2.24
C PHE A 215 10.50 1.71 0.90
N SER A 216 9.42 0.97 0.62
CA SER A 216 9.20 0.29 -0.67
C SER A 216 9.24 1.27 -1.85
N ALA A 217 8.53 2.39 -1.74
CA ALA A 217 8.49 3.43 -2.76
C ALA A 217 9.87 4.03 -3.04
N LEU A 218 10.60 4.38 -1.97
CA LEU A 218 11.93 4.96 -2.09
C LEU A 218 12.94 3.95 -2.63
N ALA A 219 12.87 2.68 -2.22
CA ALA A 219 13.65 1.63 -2.86
C ALA A 219 13.31 1.58 -4.36
N TYR A 220 12.04 1.46 -4.75
CA TYR A 220 11.67 1.44 -6.16
C TYR A 220 12.24 2.64 -6.96
N LEU A 221 12.08 3.85 -6.43
CA LEU A 221 12.59 5.08 -7.05
C LEU A 221 14.13 5.05 -7.14
N ASN A 222 14.84 4.69 -6.07
CA ASN A 222 16.31 4.66 -6.05
C ASN A 222 16.92 3.82 -7.19
N ALA A 223 16.29 2.68 -7.53
CA ALA A 223 16.78 1.84 -8.61
C ALA A 223 16.47 2.35 -10.02
N ARG A 224 15.55 3.32 -10.13
CA ARG A 224 15.08 3.85 -11.42
C ARG A 224 15.50 5.29 -11.67
N THR A 225 15.83 6.05 -10.62
CA THR A 225 16.27 7.43 -10.74
C THR A 225 17.65 7.48 -11.40
N PRO A 226 17.78 8.15 -12.57
CA PRO A 226 19.07 8.29 -13.24
C PRO A 226 20.07 9.06 -12.36
N THR A 227 21.34 8.70 -12.43
CA THR A 227 22.44 9.36 -11.69
C THR A 227 22.59 10.86 -11.98
N SER A 228 21.93 11.39 -13.01
CA SER A 228 21.87 12.82 -13.31
C SER A 228 21.02 13.65 -12.33
N HIS A 229 20.16 13.02 -11.51
CA HIS A 229 19.30 13.68 -10.53
C HIS A 229 19.91 13.65 -9.11
N VAL A 230 21.12 14.24 -8.97
CA VAL A 230 21.96 14.11 -7.75
C VAL A 230 21.27 14.59 -6.47
N THR A 231 20.53 15.70 -6.53
CA THR A 231 19.85 16.26 -5.35
C THR A 231 18.70 15.37 -4.88
N GLU A 232 17.85 14.91 -5.80
CA GLU A 232 16.75 13.97 -5.51
C GLU A 232 17.30 12.65 -4.95
N LEU A 233 18.39 12.13 -5.54
CA LEU A 233 19.08 10.93 -5.04
C LEU A 233 19.65 11.10 -3.63
N THR A 234 20.09 12.31 -3.27
CA THR A 234 20.65 12.58 -1.94
C THR A 234 19.55 12.55 -0.87
N TYR A 235 18.42 13.23 -1.09
CA TYR A 235 17.32 13.21 -0.12
C TYR A 235 16.65 11.84 -0.03
N LEU A 236 16.41 11.20 -1.18
CA LEU A 236 15.92 9.83 -1.24
C LEU A 236 16.85 8.90 -0.45
N GLY A 237 18.15 8.93 -0.73
CA GLY A 237 19.13 8.05 -0.10
C GLY A 237 19.23 8.26 1.42
N ASN A 238 19.16 9.51 1.88
CA ASN A 238 19.17 9.83 3.31
C ASN A 238 17.94 9.26 4.02
N ILE A 239 16.74 9.52 3.48
CA ILE A 239 15.48 9.03 4.07
C ILE A 239 15.44 7.49 4.04
N LEU A 240 15.84 6.89 2.92
CA LEU A 240 15.89 5.44 2.77
C LEU A 240 16.86 4.83 3.80
N GLY A 241 18.06 5.38 3.96
CA GLY A 241 19.04 4.95 4.95
C GLY A 241 18.53 5.06 6.39
N GLU A 242 17.86 6.15 6.74
CA GLU A 242 17.24 6.29 8.07
C GLU A 242 16.16 5.22 8.33
N LEU A 243 15.37 4.86 7.32
CA LEU A 243 14.40 3.76 7.42
C LEU A 243 15.08 2.39 7.57
N GLU A 244 16.17 2.15 6.84
CA GLU A 244 16.99 0.94 7.00
C GLU A 244 17.56 0.83 8.41
N ASP A 245 18.10 1.92 8.96
CA ASP A 245 18.67 1.97 10.31
C ASP A 245 17.63 1.73 11.41
N ASN A 246 16.43 2.31 11.27
CA ASN A 246 15.36 2.18 12.28
C ASN A 246 14.70 0.81 12.28
N PHE A 247 14.58 0.16 11.11
CA PHE A 247 13.80 -1.08 10.99
C PHE A 247 14.61 -2.32 10.60
N GLY A 248 15.87 -2.16 10.23
CA GLY A 248 16.73 -3.23 9.71
C GLY A 248 16.28 -3.77 8.34
N TRP A 249 15.49 -3.01 7.60
CA TRP A 249 15.10 -3.35 6.22
C TRP A 249 16.28 -3.13 5.28
N LYS A 250 16.26 -3.77 4.11
CA LYS A 250 17.33 -3.66 3.13
C LYS A 250 16.74 -3.46 1.75
N SER A 251 17.01 -2.31 1.16
CA SER A 251 16.54 -1.96 -0.19
C SER A 251 17.07 -2.96 -1.22
N SER A 252 18.28 -3.47 -1.03
CA SER A 252 18.86 -4.55 -1.84
C SER A 252 17.97 -5.79 -1.96
N ASP A 253 17.23 -6.13 -0.90
CA ASP A 253 16.38 -7.32 -0.89
C ASP A 253 15.16 -7.17 -1.81
N MET A 254 14.86 -5.94 -2.24
CA MET A 254 13.76 -5.64 -3.17
C MET A 254 14.15 -5.78 -4.65
N TYR A 255 15.43 -5.65 -5.01
CA TYR A 255 15.87 -5.68 -6.43
C TYR A 255 16.42 -7.02 -6.92
N VAL A 256 16.71 -7.98 -6.05
CA VAL A 256 17.44 -9.21 -6.41
C VAL A 256 16.69 -10.11 -7.43
N ILE A 257 15.44 -9.82 -7.78
CA ILE A 257 14.61 -10.75 -8.59
C ILE A 257 13.90 -10.08 -9.79
N SER A 258 14.13 -8.79 -10.07
CA SER A 258 13.64 -8.19 -11.34
C SER A 258 14.45 -8.61 -12.58
N THR A 259 15.38 -9.57 -12.44
CA THR A 259 16.25 -10.08 -13.52
C THR A 259 16.16 -11.60 -13.71
N LYS A 260 15.00 -12.21 -13.54
CA LYS A 260 14.74 -13.57 -14.07
C LYS A 260 13.48 -13.63 -14.89
#